data_AF-A0A843C988-F1
#
_entry.id   AF-A0A843C988-F1
#
_cell.length_a   1.000
_cell.length_b   1.000
_cell.length_c   1.000
_cell.angle_alpha   90.00
_cell.angle_beta   90.00
_cell.angle_gamma   90.00
#
_symmetry.space_group_name_H-M   'P 1'
#
loop_
_entity.id
_entity.type
_entity.pdbx_description
1 polymer ?
#
loop_
_entity_poly.entity_id
_entity_poly.type
_entity_poly.pdbx_seq_one_letter_code
_entity_poly.pdbx_strand_id
1 'polypeptide(L)' 'MNEDFKVGGEFISEYVWATICLADRKMKVYYQAKDQNAAVLLKDFEYKLNEVVIPLKPDIWKS' A
#
# COMPACT_ATOMS: atom_id res chain seq x y z
N MET A 1 -2.60 6.40 13.21
CA MET A 1 -3.06 5.53 12.13
C MET A 1 -2.84 4.10 12.59
N ASN A 2 -3.81 3.55 13.31
CA ASN A 2 -3.83 2.17 13.81
C ASN A 2 -5.30 1.83 13.97
N GLU A 3 -5.91 1.28 12.91
CA GLU A 3 -7.18 0.59 13.03
C GLU A 3 -6.89 -0.91 13.03
N ASP A 4 -7.42 -1.61 14.03
CA ASP A 4 -7.30 -3.06 14.14
C ASP A 4 -8.17 -3.72 13.06
N PHE A 5 -7.55 -4.05 11.93
CA PHE A 5 -8.19 -4.78 10.84
C PHE A 5 -8.24 -6.27 11.21
N LYS A 6 -9.31 -6.71 11.88
CA LYS A 6 -9.54 -8.13 12.19
C LYS A 6 -10.02 -8.88 10.96
N VAL A 7 -9.09 -9.51 10.24
CA VAL A 7 -9.40 -10.47 9.18
C VAL A 7 -9.86 -11.78 9.83
N GLY A 8 -11.13 -12.13 9.67
CA GLY A 8 -11.66 -13.42 10.09
C GLY A 8 -10.92 -14.56 9.35
N GLY A 9 -10.69 -15.68 10.03
CA GLY A 9 -9.84 -16.78 9.54
C GLY A 9 -10.26 -17.39 8.18
N GLU A 10 -11.46 -17.10 7.71
CA GLU A 10 -12.01 -17.51 6.41
C GLU A 10 -11.33 -16.81 5.22
N PHE A 11 -10.61 -15.69 5.45
CA PHE A 11 -9.90 -14.92 4.42
C PHE A 11 -8.38 -15.07 4.50
N ILE A 12 -7.85 -16.05 5.26
CA ILE A 12 -6.39 -16.33 5.37
C ILE A 12 -5.72 -16.59 3.98
N SER A 13 -6.53 -16.82 2.96
CA SER A 13 -6.15 -17.08 1.58
C SER A 13 -6.37 -15.93 0.60
N GLU A 14 -7.00 -14.85 1.03
CA GLU A 14 -7.29 -13.68 0.19
C GLU A 14 -6.46 -12.50 0.67
N TYR A 15 -5.58 -12.00 -0.19
CA TYR A 15 -4.70 -10.90 0.15
C TYR A 15 -5.25 -9.61 -0.45
N VAL A 16 -5.58 -8.65 0.41
CA VAL A 16 -5.81 -7.26 0.01
C VAL A 16 -4.69 -6.41 0.59
N TRP A 17 -4.01 -5.66 -0.27
CA TRP A 17 -2.99 -4.71 0.17
C TRP A 17 -3.06 -3.42 -0.64
N ALA A 18 -2.51 -2.36 -0.05
CA ALA A 18 -2.38 -1.06 -0.69
C ALA A 18 -0.90 -0.72 -0.90
N THR A 19 -0.56 -0.21 -2.08
CA THR A 19 0.76 0.34 -2.39
C THR A 19 0.64 1.85 -2.54
N ILE A 20 1.44 2.58 -1.75
CA ILE A 20 1.52 4.04 -1.82
C ILE A 20 2.75 4.41 -2.67
N CYS A 21 2.50 4.96 -3.86
CA CYS A 21 3.52 5.51 -4.74
C CYS A 21 3.72 6.98 -4.42
N LEU A 22 4.77 7.29 -3.65
CA LEU A 22 5.09 8.66 -3.22
C LEU A 22 5.42 9.60 -4.38
N ALA A 23 6.12 9.10 -5.40
CA ALA A 23 6.50 9.90 -6.58
C ALA A 23 5.28 10.36 -7.38
N ASP A 24 4.35 9.44 -7.64
CA ASP A 24 3.17 9.69 -8.48
C ASP A 24 1.96 10.18 -7.67
N ARG A 25 2.07 10.23 -6.34
CA ARG A 25 1.00 10.56 -5.40
C ARG A 25 -0.25 9.72 -5.60
N LYS A 26 -0.04 8.42 -5.81
CA LYS A 26 -1.09 7.42 -6.05
C LYS A 26 -1.08 6.32 -5.02
N MET A 27 -2.25 5.90 -4.59
CA MET A 27 -2.45 4.72 -3.77
C MET A 27 -3.23 3.69 -4.58
N LYS A 28 -2.65 2.51 -4.74
CA LYS A 28 -3.23 1.41 -5.51
C LYS A 28 -3.61 0.28 -4.58
N VAL A 29 -4.84 -0.21 -4.69
CA VAL A 29 -5.34 -1.33 -3.89
C VAL A 29 -5.43 -2.56 -4.77
N TYR A 30 -4.80 -3.64 -4.32
CA TYR A 30 -4.73 -4.90 -5.03
C TYR A 30 -5.45 -5.99 -4.27
N TYR A 31 -5.98 -6.95 -5.01
CA TYR A 31 -6.53 -8.19 -4.50
C TYR A 31 -5.91 -9.38 -5.22
N GLN A 32 -5.59 -10.41 -4.47
CA GLN A 32 -5.18 -11.69 -5.03
C GLN A 32 -5.90 -12.83 -4.31
N ALA A 33 -6.70 -13.57 -5.07
CA ALA A 33 -7.28 -14.82 -4.63
C ALA A 33 -6.22 -15.94 -4.66
N LYS A 34 -6.38 -16.95 -3.81
CA LYS A 34 -5.42 -18.07 -3.68
C LYS A 34 -5.26 -18.92 -4.94
N ASP A 35 -6.30 -19.00 -5.76
CA ASP A 35 -6.33 -19.71 -7.04
C ASP A 35 -5.81 -18.85 -8.20
N GLN A 36 -5.49 -17.57 -7.95
CA GLN A 36 -4.96 -16.65 -8.93
C GLN A 36 -3.45 -16.44 -8.75
N ASN A 37 -2.71 -16.73 -9.82
CA ASN A 37 -1.28 -16.42 -9.89
C ASN A 37 -0.98 -14.94 -10.19
N ALA A 38 -2.01 -14.09 -10.29
CA ALA A 38 -1.86 -12.67 -10.60
C ALA A 38 -2.71 -11.81 -9.66
N ALA A 39 -2.14 -10.69 -9.22
CA ALA A 39 -2.85 -9.68 -8.46
C ALA A 39 -3.70 -8.80 -9.38
N VAL A 40 -4.94 -8.52 -8.97
CA VAL A 40 -5.89 -7.66 -9.65
C VAL A 40 -5.90 -6.28 -8.98
N LEU A 41 -5.74 -5.22 -9.77
CA LEU A 41 -5.91 -3.86 -9.28
C LEU A 41 -7.41 -3.59 -9.08
N LEU A 42 -7.83 -3.43 -7.82
CA LEU A 42 -9.21 -3.10 -7.48
C LEU A 42 -9.49 -1.61 -7.66
N LYS A 43 -8.54 -0.77 -7.23
CA LYS A 43 -8.75 0.68 -7.22
C LYS A 43 -7.44 1.46 -7.25
N ASP A 44 -7.46 2.58 -7.96
CA ASP A 44 -6.42 3.62 -7.91
C ASP A 44 -7.03 4.89 -7.31
N PHE A 45 -6.30 5.50 -6.38
CA PHE A 45 -6.64 6.74 -5.71
C PHE A 45 -5.52 7.74 -5.89
N GLU A 46 -5.85 8.92 -6.39
CA GLU A 46 -4.95 10.07 -6.29
C GLU A 46 -5.08 10.69 -4.90
N TYR A 47 -3.94 11.00 -4.28
CA TYR A 47 -3.94 11.71 -2.99
C TYR A 47 -3.10 12.97 -3.08
N LYS A 48 -3.47 13.98 -2.29
CA LYS A 48 -2.71 15.22 -2.14
C LYS A 48 -2.00 15.17 -0.80
N LEU A 49 -0.70 15.38 -0.81
CA LEU A 49 0.05 15.70 0.40
C LEU A 49 -0.09 17.20 0.64
N ASN A 50 -0.63 17.55 1.81
CA ASN A 50 -0.69 18.95 2.25
C ASN A 50 0.67 19.43 2.78
N GLU A 51 1.60 18.51 3.04
CA GLU A 51 2.93 18.79 3.54
C GLU A 51 3.99 18.72 2.43
N VAL A 52 5.04 19.51 2.58
CA VAL A 52 6.19 19.50 1.68
C VAL A 52 6.97 18.21 1.85
N VAL A 53 7.16 17.47 0.75
CA VAL A 53 8.00 16.26 0.75
C VAL A 53 9.46 16.69 0.85
N ILE A 54 10.09 16.43 2.00
CA ILE A 54 11.52 16.67 2.19
C ILE A 54 12.26 15.35 1.90
N PRO A 55 13.14 15.29 0.89
CA PRO A 55 13.95 14.10 0.65
C PRO A 55 14.84 13.83 1.86
N LEU A 56 14.84 12.58 2.34
CA LEU A 56 15.74 12.13 3.40
C LEU A 56 17.19 12.35 2.97
N LYS A 57 17.97 13.03 3.81
CA LYS A 57 19.39 13.26 3.54
C LYS A 57 20.12 11.91 3.44
N PRO A 58 20.88 11.65 2.37
CA PRO A 58 21.61 10.39 2.20
C PRO A 58 22.63 10.11 3.31
N ASP A 59 23.06 11.14 4.04
CA ASP A 59 24.03 11.01 5.14
C ASP A 59 23.50 10.27 6.39
N ILE A 60 22.19 10.00 6.47
CA ILE A 60 21.58 9.26 7.60
C ILE A 60 21.82 7.74 7.49
N TRP A 61 22.18 7.23 6.30
CA TRP A 61 22.34 5.80 6.03
C TRP A 61 23.79 5.28 6.13
N LYS A 62 24.75 6.10 6.59
CA LYS A 62 26.10 5.62 6.89
C LYS A 62 26.14 5.02 8.30
N SER A 63 25.86 3.71 8.40
CA SER A 63 26.27 2.86 9.52
C SER A 63 27.16 1.73 9.03
#